data_AF-A0A5K0WFS2-F1
#
_entry.id   AF-A0A5K0WFS2-F1
#
_cell.length_a   1.000
_cell.length_b   1.000
_cell.length_c   1.000
_cell.angle_alpha   90.00
_cell.angle_beta   90.00
_cell.angle_gamma   90.00
#
_symmetry.space_group_name_H-M   'P 1'
#
loop_
_entity.id
_entity.type
_entity.pdbx_description
1 polymer ?
#
loop_
_entity_poly.entity_id
_entity_poly.type
_entity_poly.pdbx_seq_one_letter_code
_entity_poly.pdbx_strand_id
1 'polypeptide(L)' 'NVLPIRKQIQYLMHYMVQLRQFVGEQKERETIKNAIIVISAGTNDFIQNYFITPGRSKEFTIDQYIDFLIKCLARDIQ' A
#
# COMPACT_ATOMS: atom_id res chain seq x y z
N ASN A 1 -10.18 13.07 -8.25
CA ASN A 1 -10.17 11.59 -8.25
C ASN A 1 -8.83 11.14 -7.69
N VAL A 2 -8.79 10.30 -6.64
CA VAL A 2 -7.55 9.87 -5.98
C VAL A 2 -7.35 8.38 -6.22
N LEU A 3 -6.13 7.95 -6.52
CA LEU A 3 -5.83 6.54 -6.80
C LEU A 3 -5.88 5.74 -5.49
N PRO A 4 -6.74 4.72 -5.34
CA PRO A 4 -6.82 3.94 -4.12
C PRO A 4 -5.49 3.25 -3.78
N ILE A 5 -5.19 3.05 -2.49
CA ILE A 5 -3.94 2.39 -2.04
C ILE A 5 -3.71 1.05 -2.76
N ARG A 6 -4.75 0.23 -2.90
CA ARG A 6 -4.66 -1.07 -3.61
C ARG A 6 -4.16 -0.92 -5.05
N LYS A 7 -4.58 0.14 -5.76
CA LYS A 7 -4.14 0.42 -7.13
C LYS A 7 -2.70 0.94 -7.15
N GLN A 8 -2.31 1.76 -6.17
CA GLN A 8 -0.92 2.22 -6.03
C GLN A 8 0.04 1.03 -5.86
N ILE A 9 -0.28 0.08 -4.97
CA ILE A 9 0.52 -1.13 -4.76
C ILE A 9 0.57 -1.98 -6.03
N GLN A 10 -0.58 -2.17 -6.71
CA GLN A 10 -0.62 -2.93 -7.97
C GLN A 10 0.31 -2.33 -9.04
N TYR A 11 0.34 -1.00 -9.17
CA TYR A 11 1.21 -0.33 -10.13
C TYR A 11 2.68 -0.41 -9.74
N LEU A 12 3.01 -0.33 -8.45
CA LEU A 12 4.37 -0.57 -7.97
C LEU A 12 4.85 -1.97 -8.32
N MET A 13 4.03 -3.01 -8.06
CA MET A 13 4.38 -4.39 -8.42
C MET A 13 4.56 -4.56 -9.93
N HIS A 14 3.67 -3.98 -10.73
CA HIS A 14 3.80 -4.04 -12.18
C HIS A 14 5.07 -3.33 -12.67
N TYR A 15 5.40 -2.18 -12.10
CA TYR A 15 6.65 -1.47 -12.37
C TYR A 15 7.87 -2.32 -12.05
N MET A 16 7.91 -3.00 -10.90
CA MET A 16 9.02 -3.89 -10.53
C MET A 16 9.22 -5.02 -11.54
N VAL A 17 8.14 -5.63 -12.03
CA VAL A 17 8.21 -6.67 -13.07
C VAL A 17 8.79 -6.12 -14.38
N GLN A 18 8.31 -4.94 -14.81
CA GLN A 18 8.81 -4.28 -16.03
C GLN A 18 10.28 -3.87 -15.87
N LEU A 19 10.65 -3.34 -14.70
CA LEU A 19 12.02 -2.96 -14.39
C LEU A 19 12.95 -4.17 -14.45
N ARG A 20 12.55 -5.32 -13.87
CA ARG A 20 13.32 -6.57 -13.95
C ARG A 20 13.54 -7.04 -15.38
N GLN A 21 12.52 -6.94 -16.24
CA GLN A 21 12.64 -7.29 -17.66
C GLN A 21 13.59 -6.34 -18.40
N PHE A 22 13.62 -5.06 -18.01
CA PHE A 22 14.42 -4.03 -18.68
C PHE A 22 15.90 -4.02 -18.25
N VAL A 23 16.18 -4.12 -16.94
CA VAL A 23 17.55 -3.99 -16.40
C VAL A 23 18.15 -5.30 -15.85
N GLY A 24 17.38 -6.39 -15.86
CA GLY A 24 17.77 -7.65 -15.24
C GLY A 24 17.57 -7.66 -13.72
N GLU A 25 17.54 -8.86 -13.14
CA GLU A 25 17.18 -9.09 -11.73
C GLU A 25 18.12 -8.40 -10.73
N GLN A 26 19.43 -8.46 -10.95
CA GLN A 26 20.38 -7.89 -9.99
C GLN A 26 20.24 -6.37 -9.88
N LYS A 27 20.09 -5.69 -11.03
CA LYS A 27 19.98 -4.23 -11.05
C LYS A 27 18.60 -3.74 -10.60
N GLU A 28 17.54 -4.50 -10.89
CA GLU A 28 16.20 -4.22 -10.37
C GLU A 28 16.19 -4.28 -8.83
N ARG A 29 16.71 -5.36 -8.24
CA ARG A 29 16.79 -5.49 -6.78
C ARG A 29 17.60 -4.36 -6.13
N GLU A 30 18.75 -3.99 -6.70
CA GLU A 30 19.57 -2.88 -6.19
C GLU A 30 18.80 -1.54 -6.27
N THR A 31 18.10 -1.30 -7.37
CA THR A 31 17.31 -0.08 -7.58
C THR A 31 16.19 0.02 -6.55
N ILE A 32 15.41 -1.04 -6.37
CA ILE A 32 14.32 -1.07 -5.39
C ILE A 32 14.84 -0.95 -3.96
N LYS A 33 15.94 -1.64 -3.63
CA LYS A 33 16.57 -1.57 -2.30
C LYS A 33 16.99 -0.16 -1.91
N ASN A 34 17.42 0.65 -2.88
CA ASN A 34 17.90 2.02 -2.65
C ASN A 34 16.83 3.09 -2.94
N ALA A 35 15.62 2.69 -3.32
CA ALA A 35 14.54 3.62 -3.65
C ALA A 35 13.80 4.12 -2.41
N ILE A 36 13.26 5.34 -2.50
CA ILE A 36 12.22 5.82 -1.60
C ILE A 36 10.88 5.59 -2.28
N ILE A 37 10.02 4.79 -1.64
CA ILE A 37 8.67 4.49 -2.12
C ILE A 37 7.68 5.31 -1.30
N VAL A 38 6.89 6.15 -1.97
CA VAL A 38 5.86 6.97 -1.34
C VAL A 38 4.49 6.45 -1.75
N ILE A 39 3.69 6.03 -0.76
CA ILE A 39 2.29 5.64 -0.94
C ILE A 39 1.43 6.71 -0.27
N SER A 40 0.46 7.24 -1.00
CA SER A 40 -0.46 8.24 -0.49
C SER A 40 -1.76 7.58 -0.03
N ALA A 41 -2.11 7.75 1.24
CA ALA A 41 -3.41 7.33 1.78
C ALA A 41 -4.21 8.57 2.16
N GLY A 42 -5.44 8.69 1.67
CA GLY A 42 -6.30 9.84 1.96
C GLY A 42 -7.59 9.47 2.69
N THR A 43 -8.36 10.49 3.05
CA THR A 43 -9.69 10.33 3.68
C THR A 43 -10.61 9.42 2.87
N ASN A 44 -10.49 9.41 1.54
CA ASN A 44 -11.26 8.53 0.66
C ASN A 44 -10.97 7.04 0.91
N ASP A 45 -9.70 6.67 1.13
CA ASP A 45 -9.32 5.29 1.45
C ASP A 45 -9.87 4.89 2.82
N PHE A 46 -9.88 5.80 3.79
CA PHE A 46 -10.49 5.56 5.10
C PHE A 46 -11.99 5.33 4.98
N ILE A 47 -12.70 6.20 4.23
CA ILE A 47 -14.15 6.08 4.05
C ILE A 47 -14.53 4.77 3.36
N GLN A 48 -13.83 4.43 2.26
CA GLN A 48 -14.04 3.17 1.55
C GLN A 48 -13.81 1.94 2.42
N ASN A 49 -12.68 1.88 3.13
CA ASN A 49 -12.29 0.66 3.85
C ASN A 49 -12.96 0.53 5.24
N TYR A 50 -13.32 1.64 5.89
CA TYR A 50 -13.91 1.61 7.24
C TYR A 50 -15.43 1.71 7.23
N PHE A 51 -16.00 2.67 6.48
CA PHE A 51 -17.45 2.94 6.53
C PHE A 51 -18.23 2.18 5.46
N ILE A 52 -17.67 2.01 4.26
CA ILE A 52 -18.38 1.40 3.12
C ILE A 52 -18.18 -0.13 3.11
N THR A 53 -17.00 -0.61 3.46
CA THR A 53 -16.72 -2.06 3.51
C THR A 53 -17.52 -2.71 4.64
N PRO A 54 -18.40 -3.69 4.34
CA PRO A 54 -19.23 -4.34 5.36
C PRO A 54 -18.39 -4.98 6.47
N GLY A 55 -18.80 -4.77 7.72
CA GLY A 55 -18.20 -5.42 8.90
C GLY A 55 -17.10 -4.62 9.58
N ARG A 56 -16.33 -3.78 8.86
CA ARG A 56 -15.18 -3.08 9.44
C ARG A 56 -15.54 -2.07 10.54
N SER A 57 -16.59 -1.30 10.34
CA SER A 57 -17.14 -0.41 11.37
C SER A 57 -17.81 -1.12 12.55
N LYS A 58 -18.04 -2.44 12.46
CA LYS A 58 -18.53 -3.27 13.57
C LYS A 58 -17.40 -3.98 14.32
N GLU A 59 -16.28 -4.23 13.65
CA GLU A 59 -15.12 -4.92 14.21
C GLU A 59 -14.17 -4.00 14.96
N PHE A 60 -14.06 -2.75 14.53
CA PHE A 60 -13.12 -1.78 15.09
C PHE A 60 -13.83 -0.46 15.38
N THR A 61 -13.43 0.21 16.46
CA THR A 61 -13.58 1.67 16.56
C THR A 61 -12.61 2.37 15.61
N ILE A 62 -12.78 3.67 15.39
CA ILE A 62 -11.89 4.45 14.52
C ILE A 62 -10.44 4.34 14.99
N ASP A 63 -10.19 4.51 16.28
CA ASP A 63 -8.83 4.43 16.86
C ASP A 63 -8.23 3.04 16.70
N GLN A 64 -9.01 1.98 16.97
CA GLN A 64 -8.56 0.61 16.79
C GLN A 64 -8.25 0.29 15.32
N TYR A 65 -9.00 0.88 14.39
CA TYR A 65 -8.75 0.69 12.97
C TYR A 65 -7.50 1.43 12.51
N ILE A 66 -7.24 2.64 13.03
CA ILE A 66 -5.99 3.36 12.78
C ILE A 66 -4.80 2.55 13.31
N ASP A 67 -4.87 2.03 14.53
CA ASP A 67 -3.85 1.15 15.11
C ASP A 67 -3.63 -0.12 14.27
N PHE A 68 -4.71 -0.72 13.78
CA PHE A 68 -4.65 -1.87 12.88
C PHE A 68 -3.89 -1.52 11.58
N LEU A 69 -4.21 -0.39 10.96
CA LEU A 69 -3.54 0.06 9.73
C LEU A 69 -2.05 0.34 9.94
N ILE A 70 -1.68 0.98 11.05
CA ILE A 70 -0.27 1.23 11.41
C ILE A 70 0.48 -0.09 11.59
N LYS A 71 -0.12 -1.07 12.28
CA LYS A 71 0.48 -2.40 12.48
C LYS A 71 0.65 -3.16 11.16
N CYS A 72 -0.31 -3.06 10.24
CA CYS A 72 -0.18 -3.65 8.90
C CYS A 72 0.97 -3.01 8.13
N LEU A 73 1.02 -1.67 8.09
CA LEU A 73 2.09 -0.95 7.38
C LEU A 73 3.47 -1.28 7.95
N ALA A 74 3.62 -1.32 9.28
CA ALA A 74 4.88 -1.66 9.92
C ALA A 74 5.34 -3.10 9.60
N ARG A 75 4.40 -4.06 9.48
CA ARG A 75 4.71 -5.44 9.09
C ARG A 75 5.13 -5.54 7.63
N ASP A 76 4.47 -4.81 6.74
CA ASP A 76 4.72 -4.90 5.30
C ASP A 76 6.00 -4.18 4.85
N ILE A 77 6.62 -3.37 5.74
CA ILE A 77 7.91 -2.70 5.53
C ILE A 77 9.10 -3.56 6.02
N GLN A 78 8.86 -4.62 6.81
CA GLN A 78 9.90 -5.56 7.26
C GLN A 78 10.14 -6.67 6.25
#